data_AF-A0A357VL05-F1
#
_entry.id   AF-A0A357VL05-F1
#
_cell.length_a   1.000
_cell.length_b   1.000
_cell.length_c   1.000
_cell.angle_alpha   90.00
_cell.angle_beta   90.00
_cell.angle_gamma   90.00
#
_symmetry.space_group_name_H-M   'P 1'
#
loop_
_entity.id
_entity.type
_entity.pdbx_description
1 polymer ?
#
loop_
_entity_poly.entity_id
_entity_poly.type
_entity_poly.pdbx_seq_one_letter_code
_entity_poly.pdbx_strand_id
1 'polypeptide(L)'
;MTGLLHEAARLAKKQKRLKEHELLILNELLSQEAEDEEREMVDTIASPSDTLAEVEDALFLEEALSLLTPQQQKVIIATILNGATEQEVAKELGISQPAVHRMKVRALNRLKKYFVLDEPTAK
;
A
#
# COMPACT_ATOMS: atom_id res chain seq x y z
N MET A 1 -43.48 -25.45 -10.65
CA MET A 1 -42.44 -24.82 -9.80
C MET A 1 -41.27 -25.75 -9.43
N THR A 2 -41.27 -27.03 -9.80
CA THR A 2 -40.20 -27.99 -9.45
C THR A 2 -38.98 -27.96 -10.38
N GLY A 3 -39.15 -27.57 -11.65
CA GLY A 3 -38.05 -27.55 -12.64
C GLY A 3 -36.90 -26.61 -12.30
N LEU A 4 -37.22 -25.40 -11.82
CA LEU A 4 -36.21 -24.40 -11.42
C LEU A 4 -35.36 -24.89 -10.24
N LEU A 5 -35.98 -25.56 -9.26
CA LEU A 5 -35.25 -26.14 -8.13
C LEU A 5 -34.30 -27.26 -8.57
N HIS A 6 -34.74 -28.11 -9.50
CA HIS A 6 -33.89 -29.17 -10.06
C HIS A 6 -32.74 -28.61 -10.89
N GLU A 7 -32.99 -27.56 -11.67
CA GLU A 7 -31.95 -26.90 -12.46
C GLU A 7 -30.93 -26.19 -11.55
N ALA A 8 -31.40 -25.49 -10.51
CA ALA A 8 -30.53 -24.88 -9.50
C ALA A 8 -29.66 -25.92 -8.79
N ALA A 9 -30.24 -27.06 -8.38
CA ALA A 9 -29.49 -28.17 -7.77
C ALA A 9 -28.46 -28.76 -8.74
N ARG A 10 -28.81 -28.93 -10.03
CA ARG A 10 -27.89 -29.40 -11.07
C ARG A 10 -26.73 -28.43 -11.27
N LEU A 11 -27.02 -27.13 -11.34
CA LEU A 11 -26.04 -26.06 -11.51
C LEU A 11 -25.09 -25.98 -10.30
N ALA A 12 -25.63 -26.03 -9.08
CA ALA A 12 -24.82 -26.06 -7.87
C ALA A 12 -23.87 -27.27 -7.85
N LYS A 13 -24.35 -28.45 -8.23
CA LYS A 13 -23.54 -29.68 -8.32
C LYS A 13 -22.46 -29.58 -9.41
N LYS A 14 -22.77 -28.95 -10.55
CA LYS A 14 -21.79 -28.68 -11.62
C LYS A 14 -20.73 -27.68 -11.17
N GLN A 15 -21.11 -26.59 -10.51
CA GLN A 15 -20.18 -25.59 -9.99
C GLN A 15 -19.27 -26.19 -8.90
N LYS A 16 -19.82 -27.05 -8.03
CA LYS A 16 -19.01 -27.76 -7.02
C LYS A 16 -17.91 -28.61 -7.68
N ARG A 17 -18.25 -29.39 -8.70
CA ARG A 17 -17.27 -30.20 -9.46
C ARG A 17 -16.22 -29.36 -10.16
N LEU A 18 -16.62 -28.23 -10.75
CA LEU A 18 -15.67 -27.32 -11.40
C LEU A 18 -14.68 -26.76 -10.38
N LYS A 19 -15.16 -26.30 -9.23
CA LYS A 19 -14.29 -25.88 -8.12
C LYS A 19 -13.34 -27.01 -7.68
N GLU A 20 -13.85 -28.23 -7.49
CA GLU A 20 -13.03 -29.40 -7.12
C GLU A 20 -11.90 -29.69 -8.13
N HIS A 21 -12.11 -29.43 -9.43
CA HIS A 21 -11.09 -29.64 -10.47
C HIS A 21 -10.17 -28.43 -10.71
N GLU A 22 -10.62 -27.22 -10.35
CA GLU A 22 -9.88 -25.96 -10.55
C GLU A 22 -9.03 -25.58 -9.34
N LEU A 23 -9.19 -26.25 -8.20
CA LEU A 23 -8.35 -26.04 -7.02
C LEU A 23 -6.90 -26.41 -7.35
N LEU A 24 -6.01 -25.44 -7.18
CA LEU A 24 -4.58 -25.68 -7.23
C LEU A 24 -4.15 -26.43 -5.98
N ILE A 25 -3.02 -27.15 -6.05
CA ILE A 25 -2.41 -27.84 -4.89
C ILE A 25 -2.22 -26.86 -3.72
N LEU A 26 -1.99 -25.58 -4.01
CA LEU A 26 -1.79 -24.54 -2.99
C LEU A 26 -3.07 -24.07 -2.29
N ASN A 27 -4.25 -24.42 -2.80
CA ASN A 27 -5.54 -24.12 -2.15
C ASN A 27 -5.99 -25.26 -1.20
N GLU A 28 -5.13 -26.23 -0.92
CA GLU A 28 -5.43 -27.28 0.04
C GLU A 28 -5.43 -26.71 1.47
N LEU A 29 -6.51 -26.95 2.21
CA LEU A 29 -6.66 -26.51 3.60
C LEU A 29 -5.76 -27.32 4.52
N LEU A 30 -4.94 -26.62 5.29
CA LEU A 30 -4.11 -27.18 6.35
C LEU A 30 -4.91 -27.19 7.65
N SER A 31 -5.33 -28.37 8.09
CA SER A 31 -5.89 -28.55 9.43
C SER A 31 -4.73 -28.70 10.43
N GLN A 32 -4.36 -27.62 11.14
CA GLN A 32 -3.48 -27.73 12.30
C GLN A 32 -4.32 -27.75 13.59
N GLU A 33 -3.93 -28.61 14.54
CA GLU A 33 -4.71 -29.00 15.72
C GLU A 33 -4.83 -27.92 16.82
N ALA A 34 -4.47 -26.67 16.53
CA ALA A 34 -4.54 -25.58 17.50
C ALA A 34 -5.14 -24.33 16.86
N GLU A 35 -6.38 -24.06 17.28
CA GLU A 35 -7.22 -22.90 16.96
C GLU A 35 -7.81 -22.92 15.54
N ASP A 36 -9.14 -22.77 15.47
CA ASP A 36 -10.02 -22.86 14.29
C ASP A 36 -9.73 -21.80 13.20
N GLU A 37 -8.49 -21.69 12.73
CA GLU A 37 -8.14 -20.92 11.55
C GLU A 37 -8.00 -21.87 10.35
N GLU A 38 -8.99 -21.84 9.47
CA GLU A 38 -8.90 -22.42 8.13
C GLU A 38 -7.76 -21.70 7.38
N ARG A 39 -6.60 -22.35 7.24
CA ARG A 39 -5.44 -21.84 6.49
C ARG A 39 -5.23 -22.66 5.23
N GLU A 40 -4.97 -22.02 4.10
CA GLU A 40 -4.59 -22.70 2.85
C GLU A 40 -3.07 -22.88 2.78
N MET A 41 -2.57 -23.86 2.01
CA MET A 41 -1.13 -24.04 1.80
C MET A 41 -0.45 -22.76 1.27
N VAL A 42 -1.15 -21.97 0.45
CA VAL A 42 -0.67 -20.67 -0.05
C VAL A 42 -0.33 -19.69 1.08
N ASP A 43 -1.02 -19.75 2.22
CA ASP A 43 -0.79 -18.84 3.36
C ASP A 43 0.52 -19.13 4.09
N THR A 44 1.11 -20.32 3.89
CA THR A 44 2.42 -20.68 4.46
C THR A 44 3.60 -20.25 3.58
N ILE A 45 3.33 -19.81 2.35
CA ILE A 45 4.36 -19.36 1.42
C ILE A 45 4.74 -17.94 1.82
N ALA A 46 5.95 -17.78 2.36
CA ALA A 46 6.52 -16.47 2.61
C ALA A 46 6.63 -15.69 1.30
N SER A 47 5.88 -14.59 1.19
CA SER A 47 6.09 -13.61 0.11
C SER A 47 7.43 -12.89 0.34
N PRO A 48 8.23 -12.64 -0.70
CA PRO A 48 9.40 -11.77 -0.57
C PRO A 48 9.00 -10.31 -0.34
N SER A 49 7.75 -9.92 -0.65
CA SER A 49 7.20 -8.60 -0.34
C SER A 49 6.44 -8.64 0.98
N ASP A 50 6.86 -7.80 1.91
CA ASP A 50 6.08 -7.50 3.11
C ASP A 50 4.99 -6.48 2.72
N THR A 51 3.88 -7.00 2.18
CA THR A 51 2.78 -6.17 1.71
C THR A 51 2.19 -5.27 2.80
N LEU A 52 2.31 -5.66 4.07
CA LEU A 52 1.84 -4.84 5.18
C LEU A 52 2.77 -3.64 5.39
N ALA A 53 4.08 -3.88 5.41
CA ALA A 53 5.07 -2.80 5.50
C ALA A 53 4.95 -1.81 4.33
N GLU A 54 4.70 -2.28 3.11
CA GLU A 54 4.48 -1.41 1.94
C GLU A 54 3.25 -0.50 2.11
N VAL A 55 2.16 -1.01 2.71
CA VAL A 55 0.95 -0.23 2.98
C VAL A 55 1.21 0.78 4.09
N GLU A 56 1.91 0.40 5.15
CA GLU A 56 2.31 1.30 6.24
C GLU A 56 3.19 2.45 5.73
N ASP A 57 4.17 2.15 4.87
CA ASP A 57 5.03 3.15 4.24
C ASP A 57 4.23 4.13 3.36
N ALA A 58 3.25 3.62 2.60
CA ALA A 58 2.40 4.45 1.75
C ALA A 58 1.53 5.41 2.58
N LEU A 59 0.92 4.91 3.66
CA LEU A 59 0.12 5.73 4.59
C LEU A 59 0.98 6.79 5.27
N PHE A 60 2.17 6.42 5.73
CA PHE A 60 3.12 7.36 6.33
C PHE A 60 3.54 8.47 5.35
N LEU A 61 3.80 8.11 4.08
CA LEU A 61 4.15 9.09 3.05
C LEU A 61 2.98 10.04 2.74
N GLU A 62 1.74 9.53 2.65
CA GLU A 62 0.56 10.36 2.46
C GLU A 62 0.37 11.36 3.62
N GLU A 63 0.51 10.89 4.86
CA GLU A 63 0.43 11.74 6.05
C GLU A 63 1.51 12.83 6.02
N ALA A 64 2.77 12.45 5.76
CA ALA A 64 3.88 13.38 5.67
C ALA A 64 3.65 14.45 4.60
N LEU A 65 3.21 14.06 3.41
CA LEU A 65 2.91 15.00 2.34
C LEU A 65 1.74 15.91 2.72
N SER A 66 0.70 15.41 3.38
CA SER A 66 -0.48 16.19 3.78
C SER A 66 -0.13 17.39 4.68
N LEU A 67 0.97 17.30 5.44
CA LEU A 67 1.44 18.39 6.29
C LEU A 67 1.97 19.57 5.48
N LEU A 68 2.40 19.39 4.23
CA LEU A 68 3.04 20.40 3.39
C LEU A 68 2.03 21.25 2.61
N THR A 69 2.44 22.46 2.23
CA THR A 69 1.62 23.23 1.26
C THR A 69 1.64 22.57 -0.12
N PRO A 70 0.64 22.81 -0.98
CA PRO A 70 0.61 22.21 -2.33
C PRO A 70 1.88 22.50 -3.16
N GLN A 71 2.49 23.68 -3.01
CA GLN A 71 3.75 24.00 -3.68
C GLN A 71 4.93 23.23 -3.08
N GLN A 72 4.97 23.07 -1.76
CA GLN A 72 6.00 22.28 -1.09
C GLN A 72 5.90 20.79 -1.44
N GLN A 73 4.69 20.22 -1.49
CA GLN A 73 4.48 18.85 -1.95
C GLN A 73 5.04 18.66 -3.35
N LYS A 74 4.68 19.52 -4.31
CA LYS A 74 5.21 19.44 -5.70
C LYS A 74 6.73 19.44 -5.74
N VAL A 75 7.38 20.34 -5.00
CA VAL A 75 8.85 20.40 -4.95
C VAL A 75 9.45 19.15 -4.30
N ILE A 76 8.87 18.63 -3.22
CA ILE A 76 9.37 17.42 -2.54
C ILE A 76 9.19 16.18 -3.41
N ILE A 77 8.01 16.00 -4.01
CA ILE A 77 7.72 14.88 -4.92
C ILE A 77 8.71 14.92 -6.09
N ALA A 78 8.88 16.06 -6.75
CA ALA A 78 9.77 16.18 -7.89
C ALA A 78 11.25 15.94 -7.51
N THR A 79 11.73 16.54 -6.42
CA THR A 79 13.17 16.50 -6.08
C THR A 79 13.61 15.27 -5.30
N ILE A 80 12.78 14.76 -4.38
CA ILE A 80 13.15 13.66 -3.48
C ILE A 80 12.61 12.33 -4.01
N LEU A 81 11.33 12.26 -4.38
CA LEU A 81 10.72 11.01 -4.83
C LEU A 81 11.07 10.69 -6.29
N ASN A 82 11.04 11.70 -7.16
CA ASN A 82 11.30 11.53 -8.60
C ASN A 82 12.76 11.82 -8.99
N GLY A 83 13.60 12.31 -8.07
CA GLY A 83 15.02 12.56 -8.30
C GLY A 83 15.37 13.71 -9.24
N ALA A 84 14.42 14.60 -9.57
CA ALA A 84 14.69 15.76 -10.42
C ALA A 84 15.59 16.78 -9.71
N THR A 85 16.45 17.44 -10.48
CA THR A 85 17.32 18.49 -9.93
C THR A 85 16.51 19.75 -9.60
N GLU A 86 16.97 20.54 -8.62
CA GLU A 86 16.30 21.81 -8.28
C GLU A 86 16.29 22.80 -9.47
N GLN A 87 17.25 22.69 -10.40
CA GLN A 87 17.30 23.48 -11.62
C GLN A 87 16.19 23.09 -12.61
N GLU A 88 15.92 21.80 -12.78
CA GLU A 88 14.83 21.31 -13.64
C GLU A 88 13.47 21.73 -13.08
N VAL A 89 13.27 21.54 -11.77
CA VAL A 89 12.04 21.97 -11.09
C VAL A 89 11.85 23.49 -11.14
N ALA A 90 12.94 24.26 -11.04
CA ALA A 90 12.89 25.72 -11.17
C ALA A 90 12.40 26.15 -12.55
N LYS A 91 12.90 25.50 -13.61
CA LYS A 91 12.45 25.75 -14.99
C LYS A 91 10.99 25.38 -15.18
N GLU A 92 10.56 24.23 -14.67
CA GLU A 92 9.18 23.77 -14.75
C GLU A 92 8.20 24.72 -14.03
N LEU A 93 8.57 25.18 -12.83
CA LEU A 93 7.73 26.06 -12.02
C LEU A 93 7.84 27.54 -12.39
N GLY A 94 8.73 27.92 -13.32
CA GLY A 94 8.96 29.32 -13.70
C GLY A 94 9.51 30.20 -12.58
N ILE A 95 10.26 29.62 -11.64
CA ILE A 95 10.88 30.32 -10.50
C ILE A 95 12.39 30.12 -10.49
N SER A 96 13.11 30.85 -9.62
CA SER A 96 14.56 30.69 -9.52
C SER A 96 14.95 29.43 -8.73
N GLN A 97 16.08 28.80 -9.06
CA GLN A 97 16.58 27.63 -8.32
C GLN A 97 16.78 27.90 -6.81
N PRO A 98 17.29 29.06 -6.36
CA PRO A 98 17.33 29.37 -4.93
C PRO A 98 15.93 29.45 -4.28
N ALA A 99 14.88 29.78 -5.03
CA ALA A 99 13.51 29.75 -4.53
C ALA A 99 13.03 28.30 -4.31
N VAL A 100 13.31 27.39 -5.26
CA VAL A 100 13.07 25.95 -5.11
C VAL A 100 13.83 25.40 -3.90
N HIS A 101 15.11 25.73 -3.78
CA HIS A 101 15.94 25.31 -2.65
C HIS A 101 15.35 25.73 -1.31
N ARG A 102 15.00 27.01 -1.16
CA ARG A 102 14.36 27.53 0.06
C ARG A 102 13.02 26.84 0.33
N MET A 103 12.23 26.55 -0.70
CA MET A 103 10.96 25.85 -0.56
C MET A 103 11.16 24.42 -0.07
N LYS A 104 12.11 23.68 -0.66
CA LYS A 104 12.50 22.33 -0.25
C LYS A 104 12.96 22.30 1.21
N VAL A 105 13.87 23.20 1.60
CA VAL A 105 14.37 23.28 2.97
C VAL A 105 13.25 23.61 3.96
N ARG A 106 12.33 24.51 3.62
CA ARG A 106 11.16 24.82 4.47
C ARG A 106 10.23 23.62 4.62
N ALA A 107 10.01 22.86 3.55
CA ALA A 107 9.21 21.65 3.59
C ALA A 107 9.85 20.59 4.50
N LEU A 108 11.14 20.29 4.30
CA LEU A 108 11.88 19.32 5.13
C LEU A 108 11.91 19.74 6.60
N ASN A 109 12.12 21.03 6.89
CA ASN A 109 12.08 21.54 8.26
C ASN A 109 10.69 21.43 8.89
N ARG A 110 9.63 21.53 8.09
CA ARG A 110 8.26 21.32 8.56
C ARG A 110 8.05 19.85 8.91
N LEU A 111 8.39 18.92 8.02
CA LEU A 111 8.32 17.48 8.29
C LEU A 111 9.12 17.10 9.54
N LYS A 112 10.37 17.59 9.65
CA LYS A 112 11.22 17.34 10.82
C LYS A 112 10.56 17.77 12.14
N LYS A 113 9.85 18.91 12.15
CA LYS A 113 9.17 19.37 13.37
C LYS A 113 8.00 18.46 13.77
N TYR A 114 7.29 17.89 12.81
CA TYR A 114 6.17 16.99 13.12
C TYR A 114 6.67 15.59 13.52
N PHE A 115 7.68 15.06 12.84
CA PHE A 115 8.11 13.67 13.07
C PHE A 115 9.25 13.49 14.08
N VAL A 116 10.04 14.53 14.40
CA VAL A 116 11.17 14.42 15.33
C VAL A 116 10.87 15.05 16.69
N LEU A 117 9.85 15.92 16.80
CA LEU A 117 9.47 16.52 18.09
C LEU A 117 8.36 15.74 18.81
N ASP A 118 7.69 14.83 18.12
CA ASP A 118 6.88 13.76 18.73
C ASP A 118 7.76 12.52 18.94
N GLU A 119 8.85 12.65 19.72
CA GLU A 119 9.35 11.44 20.38
C GLU A 119 8.21 10.90 21.24
N PRO A 120 7.92 9.59 21.19
CA PRO A 120 7.02 9.02 22.17
C PRO A 120 7.68 9.30 23.52
N THR A 121 6.94 9.94 24.43
CA THR A 121 7.19 9.77 25.85
C THR A 121 6.95 8.28 26.16
N ALA A 122 7.90 7.43 25.79
CA ALA A 122 7.99 6.06 26.22
C ALA A 122 8.46 6.12 27.67
N LYS A 123 7.48 6.00 28.56
CA LYS A 123 7.66 5.72 29.97
C LYS A 123 7.20 4.29 30.21
#